data_AF-A0A4P9YAU9-F1
#
_entry.id   AF-A0A4P9YAU9-F1
#
_cell.length_a   1.000
_cell.length_b   1.000
_cell.length_c   1.000
_cell.angle_alpha   90.00
_cell.angle_beta   90.00
_cell.angle_gamma   90.00
#
_symmetry.space_group_name_H-M   'P 1'
#
loop_
_entity.id
_entity.type
_entity.pdbx_description
1 polymer ?
#
loop_
_entity_poly.entity_id
_entity_poly.type
_entity_poly.pdbx_seq_one_letter_code
_entity_poly.pdbx_strand_id
1 'polypeptide(L)'
;MYLPFRKTNQLNDQMQSFPLARAAKENIHLCPVTWFNIWTYKFGQREGPLFVNINDDDQPIPSCPMTRSFFMRHFKQHLQAIGLDPAFFGTHSFRRGGVHFFN
;
A
#
# COMPACT_ATOMS: atom_id res chain seq x y z
N MET A 1 16.29 -6.65 -14.82
CA MET A 1 15.02 -6.20 -15.44
C MET A 1 14.94 -4.68 -15.27
N TYR A 2 15.20 -3.91 -16.33
CA TYR A 2 15.23 -2.44 -16.31
C TYR A 2 13.84 -1.95 -16.75
N LEU A 3 13.11 -1.22 -15.92
CA LEU A 3 11.84 -0.60 -16.32
C LEU A 3 12.20 0.69 -17.08
N PRO A 4 11.87 0.82 -18.39
CA PRO A 4 12.37 1.90 -19.25
C PRO A 4 11.69 3.27 -19.00
N PHE A 5 10.81 3.38 -17.99
CA PHE A 5 10.22 4.64 -17.59
C PHE A 5 9.82 4.60 -16.11
N ARG A 6 10.32 5.56 -15.33
CA ARG A 6 9.75 5.90 -14.02
C ARG A 6 8.82 7.10 -14.24
N LYS A 7 7.74 7.22 -13.48
CA LYS A 7 6.93 8.46 -13.43
C LYS A 7 7.76 9.56 -12.74
N THR A 8 8.82 10.00 -13.38
CA THR A 8 9.73 11.06 -12.94
C THR A 8 9.74 12.22 -13.93
N ASN A 9 8.98 12.14 -15.02
CA ASN A 9 8.84 13.22 -16.00
C ASN A 9 8.33 14.53 -15.35
N GLN A 10 7.53 14.44 -14.29
CA GLN A 10 7.09 15.61 -13.50
C GLN A 10 8.22 16.26 -12.68
N LEU A 11 9.37 15.60 -12.56
CA LEU A 11 10.55 15.99 -11.78
C LEU A 11 11.83 15.96 -12.63
N ASN A 12 11.71 16.10 -13.96
CA ASN A 12 12.85 16.07 -14.89
C ASN A 12 13.77 14.85 -14.72
N ASP A 13 13.17 13.67 -14.51
CA ASP A 13 13.87 12.40 -14.29
C ASP A 13 14.76 12.34 -13.04
N GLN A 14 14.64 13.32 -12.14
CA GLN A 14 15.30 13.29 -10.85
C GLN A 14 14.57 12.39 -9.87
N MET A 15 15.34 11.56 -9.15
CA MET A 15 14.80 10.75 -8.07
C MET A 15 14.68 11.62 -6.81
N GLN A 16 13.50 12.17 -6.57
CA GLN A 16 13.22 12.98 -5.38
C GLN A 16 12.59 12.12 -4.27
N SER A 17 13.08 12.30 -3.05
CA SER A 17 12.44 11.74 -1.85
C SER A 17 11.25 12.59 -1.46
N PHE A 18 10.09 11.97 -1.30
CA PHE A 18 8.89 12.59 -0.75
C PHE A 18 8.72 12.15 0.70
N PRO A 19 9.10 12.97 1.69
CA PRO A 19 8.92 12.60 3.08
C PRO A 19 7.43 12.52 3.40
N LEU A 20 7.00 11.39 3.96
CA LEU A 20 5.65 11.26 4.50
C LEU A 20 5.61 11.97 5.86
N ALA A 21 4.71 12.95 5.99
CA ALA A 21 4.48 13.63 7.26
C ALA A 21 3.78 12.70 8.25
N ARG A 22 4.11 12.81 9.54
CA ARG A 22 3.32 12.16 10.59
C ARG A 22 1.98 12.88 10.72
N ALA A 23 0.90 12.10 10.82
CA ALA A 23 -0.40 12.66 11.14
C ALA A 23 -0.46 13.14 12.60
N ALA A 24 -1.41 14.04 12.89
CA ALA A 24 -1.74 14.45 14.25
C ALA A 24 -2.21 13.24 15.09
N LYS A 25 -2.13 13.34 16.42
CA LYS A 25 -2.40 12.22 17.34
C LYS A 25 -3.81 11.66 17.18
N GLU A 26 -4.78 12.54 16.89
CA GLU A 26 -6.19 12.20 16.70
C GLU A 26 -6.39 11.33 15.46
N ASN A 27 -5.54 11.52 14.43
CA ASN A 27 -5.58 10.83 13.15
C ASN A 27 -4.47 9.77 13.01
N ILE A 28 -3.88 9.33 14.13
CA ILE A 28 -2.74 8.39 14.11
C ILE A 28 -3.07 7.07 13.39
N HIS A 29 -4.35 6.67 13.42
CA HIS A 29 -4.88 5.49 12.74
C HIS A 29 -4.88 5.63 11.21
N LEU A 30 -4.76 6.84 10.67
CA LEU A 30 -4.62 7.12 9.24
C LEU A 30 -3.17 7.40 8.83
N CYS A 31 -2.23 7.40 9.78
CA CYS A 31 -0.84 7.78 9.54
C CYS A 31 -0.06 6.65 8.85
N PRO A 32 0.36 6.80 7.58
CA PRO A 32 1.10 5.76 6.88
C PRO A 32 2.48 5.50 7.51
N VAL A 33 3.11 6.53 8.09
CA VAL A 33 4.39 6.38 8.81
C VAL A 33 4.24 5.48 10.03
N THR A 34 3.15 5.62 10.77
CA THR A 34 2.89 4.79 11.96
C THR A 34 2.70 3.33 11.56
N TRP A 35 1.84 3.06 10.58
CA TRP A 35 1.61 1.70 10.10
C TRP A 35 2.84 1.06 9.48
N PHE A 36 3.65 1.84 8.75
CA PHE A 36 4.94 1.38 8.24
C PHE A 36 5.90 0.98 9.36
N ASN A 37 6.00 1.77 10.43
CA ASN A 37 6.85 1.44 11.58
C ASN A 37 6.35 0.20 12.32
N ILE A 38 5.04 0.06 12.52
CA ILE A 38 4.45 -1.14 13.13
C ILE A 38 4.73 -2.37 12.28
N TRP A 39 4.54 -2.26 10.96
CA TRP A 39 4.79 -3.34 10.01
C TRP A 39 6.25 -3.78 10.05
N THR A 40 7.20 -2.86 9.90
CA THR A 40 8.63 -3.19 9.89
C THR A 40 9.12 -3.73 11.23
N TYR A 41 8.60 -3.22 12.36
CA TYR A 41 8.89 -3.76 13.67
C TYR A 41 8.38 -5.20 13.84
N LYS A 42 7.14 -5.49 13.42
CA LYS A 42 6.54 -6.83 13.55
C LYS A 42 7.12 -7.84 12.55
N PHE A 43 7.33 -7.43 11.32
CA PHE A 43 7.81 -8.33 10.26
C PHE A 43 9.30 -8.64 10.43
N GLY A 44 10.10 -7.70 10.95
CA GLY A 44 11.50 -7.93 11.33
C GLY A 44 12.48 -8.18 10.16
N GLN A 45 11.99 -8.32 8.93
CA GLN A 45 12.80 -8.56 7.74
C GLN A 45 13.48 -7.26 7.28
N ARG A 46 14.81 -7.29 7.14
CA ARG A 46 15.63 -6.13 6.73
C ARG A 46 15.96 -6.08 5.24
N GLU A 47 15.77 -7.19 4.54
CA GLU A 47 16.15 -7.35 3.13
C GLU A 47 15.02 -7.98 2.34
N GLY A 48 14.94 -7.74 1.03
CA GLY A 48 13.90 -8.29 0.17
C GLY A 48 12.65 -7.40 0.04
N PRO A 49 11.52 -7.96 -0.40
CA PRO A 49 10.30 -7.17 -0.63
C PRO A 49 9.74 -6.62 0.69
N LEU A 50 9.44 -5.31 0.71
CA LEU A 50 8.85 -4.64 1.86
C LEU A 50 7.46 -5.18 2.23
N PHE A 51 6.67 -5.52 1.21
CA PHE A 51 5.33 -6.11 1.35
C PHE A 51 5.33 -7.50 0.75
N VAL A 52 4.95 -8.48 1.56
CA VAL A 52 4.88 -9.89 1.18
C VAL A 52 3.45 -10.42 1.22
N ASN A 53 3.21 -11.56 0.58
CA ASN A 53 1.96 -12.29 0.81
C ASN A 53 1.89 -12.76 2.28
N ILE A 54 0.67 -12.96 2.77
CA ILE A 54 0.39 -13.62 4.05
C ILE A 54 -0.21 -15.01 3.78
N ASN A 55 0.07 -15.97 4.65
CA ASN A 55 -0.55 -17.30 4.60
C ASN A 55 -1.94 -17.29 5.27
N ASP A 56 -2.57 -18.46 5.35
CA ASP A 56 -3.91 -18.60 5.94
C ASP A 56 -3.95 -18.38 7.47
N ASP A 57 -2.79 -18.35 8.12
CA ASP A 57 -2.61 -18.04 9.55
C ASP A 57 -2.24 -16.55 9.80
N ASP A 58 -2.48 -15.69 8.81
CA ASP A 58 -2.09 -14.27 8.79
C ASP A 58 -0.59 -14.03 9.01
N GLN A 59 0.26 -15.02 8.73
CA GLN A 59 1.71 -14.90 8.84
C GLN A 59 2.31 -14.41 7.52
N PRO A 60 3.16 -13.36 7.54
CA PRO A 60 3.94 -12.95 6.37
C PRO A 60 4.82 -14.08 5.83
N ILE A 61 4.81 -14.28 4.51
CA ILE A 61 5.66 -15.28 3.83
C ILE A 61 6.94 -14.59 3.35
N PRO A 62 8.09 -14.81 4.01
CA PRO A 62 9.34 -14.11 3.68
C PRO A 62 9.71 -14.30 2.21
N SER A 63 10.24 -13.24 1.60
CA SER A 63 10.72 -13.27 0.21
C SER A 63 9.67 -13.61 -0.86
N CYS A 64 8.39 -13.66 -0.51
CA CYS A 64 7.28 -13.84 -1.44
C CYS A 64 6.58 -12.49 -1.67
N PRO A 65 6.98 -11.70 -2.70
CA PRO A 65 6.47 -10.35 -2.88
C PRO A 65 4.96 -10.35 -3.06
N MET A 66 4.30 -9.35 -2.46
CA MET A 66 2.86 -9.23 -2.60
C MET A 66 2.46 -9.04 -4.07
N THR A 67 1.59 -9.90 -4.56
CA THR A 67 1.07 -9.78 -5.94
C THR A 67 -0.10 -8.81 -6.00
N ARG A 68 -0.33 -8.18 -7.16
CA ARG A 68 -1.52 -7.33 -7.38
C ARG A 68 -2.83 -8.08 -7.13
N SER A 69 -2.93 -9.33 -7.58
CA SER A 69 -4.13 -10.15 -7.39
C SER A 69 -4.37 -10.44 -5.92
N PHE A 70 -3.32 -10.78 -5.18
CA PHE A 70 -3.38 -10.97 -3.73
C PHE A 70 -3.87 -9.72 -3.01
N PHE A 71 -3.21 -8.58 -3.25
CA PHE A 71 -3.62 -7.30 -2.69
C PHE A 71 -5.08 -6.97 -3.00
N MET A 72 -5.50 -7.07 -4.27
CA MET A 72 -6.86 -6.73 -4.67
C MET A 72 -7.90 -7.65 -4.06
N ARG A 73 -7.61 -8.93 -3.88
CA ARG A 73 -8.51 -9.87 -3.21
C ARG A 73 -8.74 -9.44 -1.75
N HIS A 74 -7.66 -9.23 -0.99
CA HIS A 74 -7.77 -8.82 0.42
C HIS A 74 -8.39 -7.43 0.56
N PHE A 75 -7.98 -6.46 -0.26
CA PHE A 75 -8.55 -5.11 -0.22
C PHE A 75 -10.08 -5.13 -0.42
N LYS A 76 -10.59 -5.91 -1.39
CA LYS A 76 -12.03 -6.08 -1.59
C LYS A 76 -12.73 -6.75 -0.40
N GLN A 77 -12.11 -7.77 0.19
CA GLN A 77 -12.64 -8.44 1.38
C GLN A 77 -12.74 -7.47 2.57
N HIS A 78 -11.72 -6.63 2.78
CA HIS A 78 -11.73 -5.62 3.83
C HIS A 78 -12.83 -4.58 3.61
N LEU A 79 -13.04 -4.10 2.37
CA LEU A 79 -14.13 -3.19 2.05
C LEU A 79 -15.50 -3.82 2.37
N GLN A 80 -15.72 -5.07 1.98
CA GLN A 80 -16.95 -5.80 2.30
C GLN A 80 -17.14 -5.95 3.80
N ALA A 81 -16.07 -6.24 4.55
CA ALA A 81 -16.12 -6.40 6.01
C ALA A 81 -16.56 -5.12 6.73
N ILE A 82 -16.28 -3.94 6.16
CA ILE A 82 -16.73 -2.65 6.69
C ILE A 82 -18.02 -2.13 6.03
N GLY A 83 -18.72 -2.98 5.26
CA GLY A 83 -20.01 -2.66 4.64
C GLY A 83 -19.92 -1.81 3.38
N LEU A 84 -18.75 -1.71 2.73
CA LEU A 84 -18.56 -0.97 1.48
C LEU A 84 -18.59 -1.91 0.28
N ASP A 85 -19.23 -1.48 -0.81
CA ASP A 85 -19.21 -2.20 -2.09
C ASP A 85 -17.87 -2.01 -2.80
N PRO A 86 -17.08 -3.08 -3.04
CA PRO A 86 -15.80 -2.97 -3.70
C PRO A 86 -15.86 -2.55 -5.17
N ALA A 87 -17.03 -2.59 -5.82
CA ALA A 87 -17.21 -2.13 -7.19
C ALA A 87 -16.82 -0.64 -7.37
N PHE A 88 -16.98 0.17 -6.32
CA PHE A 88 -16.57 1.57 -6.31
C PHE A 88 -15.05 1.78 -6.18
N PHE A 89 -14.29 0.73 -5.84
CA PHE A 89 -12.87 0.80 -5.52
C PHE A 89 -12.04 -0.09 -6.46
N GLY A 90 -11.95 0.32 -7.73
CA GLY A 90 -11.15 -0.36 -8.77
C GLY A 90 -9.68 0.03 -8.79
N THR A 91 -8.85 -0.67 -9.58
CA THR A 91 -7.39 -0.44 -9.63
C THR A 91 -6.95 0.90 -10.23
N HIS A 92 -7.89 1.67 -10.76
CA HIS A 92 -7.64 3.02 -11.25
C HIS A 92 -7.48 4.06 -10.13
N SER A 93 -8.02 3.81 -8.94
CA SER A 93 -7.91 4.71 -7.78
C SER A 93 -6.44 4.94 -7.38
N PHE A 94 -5.61 3.89 -7.42
CA PHE A 94 -4.18 3.98 -7.12
C PHE A 94 -3.36 4.68 -8.23
N ARG A 95 -3.83 4.66 -9.48
CA ARG A 95 -3.12 5.31 -10.60
C ARG A 95 -3.41 6.81 -10.68
N ARG A 96 -4.56 7.26 -10.15
CA ARG A 96 -5.00 8.65 -10.08
C ARG A 96 -4.93 9.28 -8.67
N GLY A 97 -4.49 8.53 -7.66
CA GLY A 97 -4.27 9.05 -6.31
C GLY A 97 -5.54 9.51 -5.59
N GLY A 98 -6.70 8.96 -5.92
CA GLY A 98 -7.98 9.40 -5.36
C GLY A 98 -9.02 8.30 -5.26
N VAL A 99 -9.61 8.16 -4.07
CA VAL A 99 -11.01 7.75 -3.92
C VAL A 99 -11.83 8.98 -4.28
N HIS A 100 -12.62 8.89 -5.35
CA HIS A 100 -13.69 9.87 -5.56
C HIS A 100 -14.88 9.36 -4.75
N PHE A 101 -15.24 10.09 -3.69
CA PHE A 101 -16.60 10.01 -3.16
C PHE A 101 -17.53 10.52 -4.26
N PHE A 102 -18.42 9.67 -4.75
CA PHE A 102 -19.59 10.17 -5.46
C PHE A 102 -20.53 10.77 -4.40
N ASN A 103 -20.77 12.07 -4.49
CA ASN A 103 -21.94 12.71 -3.87
C ASN A 103 -23.18 12.34 -4.66
#